data_AF-A0A7X7FRV2-F1
#
_entry.id   AF-A0A7X7FRV2-F1
#
_cell.length_a   1.000
_cell.length_b   1.000
_cell.length_c   1.000
_cell.angle_alpha   90.00
_cell.angle_beta   90.00
_cell.angle_gamma   90.00
#
_symmetry.space_group_name_H-M   'P 1'
#
loop_
_entity.id
_entity.type
_entity.pdbx_description
1 polymer ?
#
loop_
_entity_poly.entity_id
_entity_poly.type
_entity_poly.pdbx_seq_one_letter_code
_entity_poly.pdbx_strand_id
1 'polypeptide(L)'
;FYIMTSAKDILLDVFAPSLKEGRFVSGLFLLCRYSLRPFIVGLLASDIRGWLFPFERGDCADYKTWLRADRGDKDEQTAFGEQTGKSIRQLLDGAAKTPDSHKRFKRQGNILCPE
;
A
#
# COMPACT_ATOMS: atom_id res chain seq x y z
N PHE A 1 8.60 -3.62 -0.41
CA PHE A 1 7.58 -3.30 0.60
C PHE A 1 7.55 -1.79 0.78
N TYR A 2 6.40 -1.18 1.05
CA TYR A 2 6.26 0.27 1.14
C TYR A 2 5.45 0.62 2.40
N ILE A 3 5.93 1.60 3.18
CA ILE A 3 5.17 2.14 4.32
C ILE A 3 4.56 3.46 3.84
N MET A 4 3.24 3.46 3.70
CA MET A 4 2.48 4.63 3.27
C MET A 4 2.30 5.61 4.42
N THR A 5 2.74 6.85 4.23
CA THR A 5 2.74 7.90 5.25
C THR A 5 1.74 9.01 4.95
N SER A 6 1.75 9.57 3.73
CA SER A 6 0.79 10.60 3.28
C SER A 6 0.42 10.40 1.82
N ALA A 7 -0.68 11.04 1.37
CA ALA A 7 -1.08 11.07 -0.03
C ALA A 7 0.00 11.71 -0.92
N LYS A 8 0.74 12.69 -0.41
CA LYS A 8 1.88 13.30 -1.10
C LYS A 8 3.00 12.29 -1.28
N ASP A 9 3.33 11.52 -0.24
CA ASP A 9 4.36 10.48 -0.33
C ASP A 9 3.95 9.38 -1.29
N ILE A 10 2.69 8.93 -1.25
CA ILE A 10 2.16 7.95 -2.21
C ILE A 10 2.32 8.44 -3.65
N LEU A 11 1.99 9.71 -3.92
CA LEU A 11 2.17 10.31 -5.24
C LEU A 11 3.64 10.25 -5.68
N LEU A 12 4.57 10.64 -4.82
CA LEU A 12 6.00 10.76 -5.15
C LEU A 12 6.74 9.42 -5.16
N ASP A 13 6.30 8.47 -4.34
CA ASP A 13 6.96 7.17 -4.14
C ASP A 13 6.38 6.08 -5.04
N VAL A 14 5.09 6.14 -5.37
CA VAL A 14 4.38 5.09 -6.14
C VAL A 14 3.98 5.59 -7.52
N PHE A 15 3.11 6.60 -7.59
CA PHE A 15 2.48 6.96 -8.86
C PHE A 15 3.43 7.70 -9.81
N ALA A 16 4.20 8.68 -9.33
CA ALA A 16 5.12 9.42 -10.19
C ALA A 16 6.26 8.53 -10.74
N PRO A 17 6.90 7.63 -9.95
CA PRO A 17 7.86 6.68 -10.50
C PRO A 17 7.23 5.69 -11.48
N SER A 18 5.97 5.30 -11.25
CA SER A 18 5.26 4.44 -12.19
C SER A 18 5.03 5.12 -13.53
N LEU A 19 4.54 6.35 -13.52
CA LEU A 19 4.31 7.15 -14.73
C LEU A 19 5.60 7.50 -15.48
N LYS A 20 6.68 7.82 -14.76
CA LYS A 20 7.94 8.29 -15.37
C LYS A 20 8.86 7.17 -15.81
N GLU A 21 8.95 6.11 -15.00
CA GLU A 21 9.97 5.06 -15.13
C GLU A 21 9.34 3.69 -15.45
N GLY A 22 8.02 3.58 -15.52
CA GLY A 22 7.32 2.29 -15.68
C GLY A 22 7.47 1.38 -14.46
N ARG A 23 7.84 1.92 -13.30
CA ARG A 23 8.02 1.14 -12.07
C ARG A 23 6.68 0.76 -11.44
N PHE A 24 6.67 -0.33 -10.67
CA PHE A 24 5.48 -0.80 -9.94
C PHE A 24 4.25 -1.10 -10.81
N VAL A 25 4.35 -2.01 -11.76
CA VAL A 25 3.21 -2.40 -12.64
C VAL A 25 2.06 -3.13 -11.93
N SER A 26 2.29 -3.59 -10.69
CA SER A 26 1.27 -4.24 -9.87
C SER A 26 1.60 -4.10 -8.39
N GLY A 27 0.57 -4.08 -7.55
CA GLY A 27 0.76 -4.00 -6.11
C GLY A 27 -0.45 -4.46 -5.29
N LEU A 28 -0.17 -4.88 -4.06
CA LEU A 28 -1.17 -5.16 -3.03
C LEU A 28 -1.09 -4.06 -1.98
N PHE A 29 -2.22 -3.44 -1.67
CA PHE A 29 -2.27 -2.25 -0.82
C PHE A 29 -3.29 -2.42 0.31
N LEU A 30 -2.83 -2.11 1.52
CA LEU A 30 -3.64 -2.06 2.73
C LEU A 30 -3.85 -0.60 3.11
N LEU A 31 -5.10 -0.14 3.15
CA LEU A 31 -5.42 1.29 3.20
C LEU A 31 -6.55 1.60 4.18
N CYS A 32 -6.60 2.84 4.67
CA CYS A 32 -7.80 3.36 5.29
C CYS A 32 -8.96 3.40 4.27
N ARG A 33 -10.21 3.17 4.71
CA ARG A 33 -11.38 3.13 3.81
C ARG A 33 -11.56 4.40 2.97
N TYR A 34 -11.24 5.55 3.53
CA TYR A 34 -11.34 6.85 2.84
C TYR A 34 -10.26 7.06 1.78
N SER A 35 -9.14 6.32 1.87
CA SER A 35 -8.09 6.35 0.85
C SER A 35 -8.44 5.49 -0.38
N LEU A 36 -9.32 4.49 -0.25
CA LEU A 36 -9.57 3.51 -1.32
C LEU A 36 -9.95 4.17 -2.65
N ARG A 37 -10.97 5.04 -2.66
CA ARG A 37 -11.45 5.67 -3.90
C ARG A 37 -10.41 6.59 -4.54
N PRO A 38 -9.79 7.56 -3.82
CA PRO A 38 -8.71 8.36 -4.40
C PRO A 38 -7.54 7.51 -4.90
N PHE A 39 -7.20 6.43 -4.19
CA PHE A 39 -6.10 5.55 -4.56
C PHE A 39 -6.37 4.79 -5.86
N ILE A 40 -7.62 4.35 -6.09
CA ILE A 40 -8.04 3.72 -7.37
C ILE A 40 -7.79 4.66 -8.55
N VAL A 41 -8.08 5.96 -8.40
CA VAL A 41 -7.83 6.94 -9.47
C VAL A 41 -6.34 6.99 -9.81
N GLY A 42 -5.48 7.03 -8.79
CA GLY A 42 -4.03 6.99 -8.97
C GLY A 42 -3.59 5.72 -9.71
N LEU A 43 -4.06 4.54 -9.26
CA LEU A 43 -3.74 3.26 -9.90
C LEU A 43 -4.12 3.22 -11.38
N LEU A 44 -5.32 3.65 -11.72
CA LEU A 44 -5.80 3.69 -13.10
C LEU A 44 -4.98 4.66 -13.96
N ALA A 45 -4.69 5.85 -13.42
CA ALA A 45 -3.92 6.85 -14.14
C ALA A 45 -2.48 6.39 -14.41
N SER A 46 -1.89 5.60 -13.52
CA SER A 46 -0.53 5.07 -13.64
C SER A 46 -0.46 3.66 -14.21
N ASP A 47 -1.56 3.09 -14.72
CA ASP A 47 -1.64 1.71 -15.25
C ASP A 47 -1.10 0.64 -14.29
N ILE A 48 -1.36 0.80 -12.99
CA ILE A 48 -0.94 -0.16 -11.96
C ILE A 48 -2.09 -1.11 -11.66
N ARG A 49 -1.85 -2.41 -11.82
CA ARG A 49 -2.79 -3.45 -11.38
C ARG A 49 -2.76 -3.57 -9.85
N GLY A 50 -3.81 -3.12 -9.19
CA GLY A 50 -3.89 -3.07 -7.72
C GLY A 50 -4.89 -4.04 -7.11
N TRP A 51 -4.50 -4.68 -6.01
CA TRP A 51 -5.42 -5.31 -5.07
C TRP A 51 -5.51 -4.49 -3.80
N LEU A 52 -6.71 -4.03 -3.47
CA LEU A 52 -6.94 -3.10 -2.36
C LEU A 52 -7.68 -3.81 -1.24
N PHE A 53 -7.15 -3.67 -0.02
CA PHE A 53 -7.73 -4.22 1.18
C PHE A 53 -7.90 -3.10 2.22
N PRO A 54 -9.10 -2.90 2.78
CA PRO A 54 -9.27 -1.95 3.88
C PRO A 54 -8.64 -2.50 5.16
N PHE A 55 -8.20 -1.60 6.04
CA PHE A 55 -7.94 -1.97 7.42
C PHE A 55 -9.25 -2.28 8.16
N GLU A 56 -9.19 -3.22 9.10
CA GLU A 56 -10.31 -3.57 9.96
C GLU A 56 -10.21 -2.88 11.33
N ARG A 57 -8.99 -2.76 11.86
CA ARG A 57 -8.69 -2.02 13.10
C ARG A 57 -7.75 -0.86 12.83
N GLY A 58 -7.90 0.21 13.61
CA GLY A 58 -7.17 1.46 13.40
C GLY A 58 -7.51 2.17 12.10
N ASP A 59 -8.58 1.77 11.42
CA ASP A 59 -9.05 2.40 10.19
C ASP A 59 -9.56 3.83 10.45
N CYS A 60 -9.50 4.68 9.42
CA CYS A 60 -9.97 6.04 9.44
C CYS A 60 -11.51 6.02 9.30
N ALA A 61 -12.23 6.13 10.42
CA ALA A 61 -13.68 5.98 10.45
C ALA A 61 -14.44 7.11 9.74
N ASP A 62 -13.81 8.29 9.64
CA ASP A 62 -14.37 9.47 8.99
C ASP A 62 -13.31 10.30 8.27
N TYR A 63 -13.76 11.33 7.54
CA TYR A 63 -12.85 12.22 6.81
C TYR A 63 -11.90 13.01 7.72
N LYS A 64 -12.31 13.34 8.95
CA LYS A 64 -11.48 14.11 9.89
C LYS A 64 -10.30 13.29 10.40
N THR A 65 -10.57 12.04 10.79
CA THR A 65 -9.55 11.07 11.20
C THR A 65 -8.62 10.72 10.04
N TRP A 66 -9.15 10.61 8.81
CA TRP A 66 -8.35 10.44 7.61
C TRP A 66 -7.40 11.63 7.35
N LEU A 67 -7.89 12.87 7.47
CA LEU A 67 -7.08 14.06 7.23
C LEU A 67 -5.98 14.25 8.29
N ARG A 68 -6.23 13.87 9.54
CA ARG A 68 -5.20 13.83 10.59
C ARG A 68 -4.12 12.79 10.25
N ALA A 69 -4.53 11.59 9.88
CA ALA A 69 -3.62 10.53 9.48
C ALA A 69 -2.73 10.92 8.29
N ASP A 70 -3.29 11.60 7.28
CA ASP A 70 -2.54 12.10 6.12
C ASP A 70 -1.45 13.12 6.51
N ARG A 71 -1.61 13.80 7.65
CA ARG A 71 -0.63 14.73 8.23
C ARG A 71 0.35 14.05 9.19
N GLY A 72 0.30 12.73 9.33
CA GLY A 72 1.14 11.96 10.25
C GLY A 72 0.63 11.93 11.70
N ASP A 73 -0.58 12.44 11.96
CA ASP A 73 -1.21 12.42 13.27
C ASP A 73 -2.14 11.20 13.37
N LYS A 74 -1.55 10.06 13.77
CA LYS A 74 -2.25 8.77 13.93
C LYS A 74 -1.52 7.87 14.93
N ASP A 75 -2.02 7.86 16.16
CA ASP A 75 -1.48 6.99 17.22
C ASP A 75 -2.05 5.57 17.13
N GLU A 76 -3.19 5.37 16.45
CA GLU A 76 -3.82 4.06 16.36
C GLU A 76 -3.10 3.16 15.35
N GLN A 77 -2.62 2.01 15.83
CA GLN A 77 -2.05 0.99 14.97
C GLN A 77 -3.11 0.35 14.08
N THR A 78 -2.82 0.28 12.77
CA THR A 78 -3.70 -0.34 11.78
C THR A 78 -3.49 -1.84 11.70
N ALA A 79 -4.57 -2.61 11.57
CA ALA A 79 -4.50 -4.05 11.30
C ALA A 79 -5.63 -4.49 10.37
N PHE A 80 -5.35 -5.52 9.57
CA PHE A 80 -6.35 -6.29 8.83
C PHE A 80 -6.75 -7.53 9.65
N GLY A 81 -7.93 -8.08 9.40
CA GLY A 81 -8.41 -9.27 10.10
C GLY A 81 -8.08 -10.57 9.41
N GLU A 82 -8.56 -11.65 10.00
CA GLU A 82 -8.20 -13.00 9.60
C GLU A 82 -8.60 -13.32 8.16
N GLN A 83 -9.82 -12.93 7.76
CA GLN A 83 -10.33 -13.19 6.42
C GLN A 83 -9.53 -12.44 5.36
N THR A 84 -9.26 -11.16 5.59
CA THR A 84 -8.37 -10.36 4.74
C THR A 84 -6.99 -10.99 4.65
N GLY A 85 -6.44 -11.47 5.76
CA GLY A 85 -5.16 -12.17 5.80
C GLY A 85 -5.15 -13.50 5.03
N LYS A 86 -6.26 -14.25 5.00
CA LYS A 86 -6.40 -15.45 4.16
C LYS A 86 -6.37 -15.07 2.67
N SER A 87 -7.12 -14.05 2.26
CA SER A 87 -7.14 -13.58 0.88
C SER A 87 -5.78 -13.06 0.41
N ILE A 88 -5.08 -12.29 1.24
CA ILE A 88 -3.73 -11.80 0.94
C ILE A 88 -2.76 -12.97 0.73
N ARG A 89 -2.77 -13.97 1.63
CA ARG A 89 -1.91 -15.15 1.50
C ARG A 89 -2.19 -15.91 0.21
N GLN A 90 -3.45 -16.24 -0.07
CA GLN A 90 -3.83 -16.92 -1.31
C GLN A 90 -3.35 -16.18 -2.57
N LEU A 91 -3.46 -14.85 -2.56
CA LEU A 91 -3.00 -14.02 -3.67
C LEU A 91 -1.48 -14.06 -3.82
N LEU A 92 -0.75 -13.92 -2.71
CA LEU A 92 0.71 -13.97 -2.71
C LEU A 92 1.23 -15.35 -3.10
N ASP A 93 0.60 -16.43 -2.63
CA ASP A 93 0.94 -17.81 -2.99
C ASP A 93 0.75 -18.07 -4.49
N GLY A 94 -0.33 -17.54 -5.08
CA GLY A 94 -0.56 -17.62 -6.53
C GLY A 94 0.42 -16.78 -7.37
N ALA A 95 0.99 -15.72 -6.78
CA ALA A 95 1.96 -14.84 -7.44
C ALA A 95 3.42 -15.27 -7.21
N ALA A 96 3.69 -16.07 -6.19
CA ALA A 96 5.04 -16.47 -5.81
C ALA A 96 5.63 -17.43 -6.85
N LYS A 97 6.75 -17.04 -7.46
CA LYS A 97 7.75 -18.01 -7.93
C LYS A 97 8.58 -18.41 -6.71
N THR A 98 8.97 -19.68 -6.64
CA THR A 98 9.64 -20.38 -5.52
C THR A 98 10.23 -19.45 -4.45
N PRO A 99 9.81 -19.53 -3.18
CA PRO A 99 10.23 -18.58 -2.15
C PRO A 99 11.75 -18.60 -1.97
N ASP A 100 12.37 -17.47 -2.25
CA ASP A 100 13.80 -17.27 -2.04
C ASP A 100 14.00 -16.80 -0.60
N SER A 101 14.53 -17.68 0.25
CA SER A 101 14.39 -17.58 1.72
C SER A 101 15.26 -16.50 2.38
N HIS A 102 16.06 -15.74 1.62
CA HIS A 102 17.03 -14.79 2.17
C HIS A 102 17.15 -13.47 1.40
N LYS A 103 16.04 -12.88 0.94
CA LYS A 103 16.10 -11.51 0.39
C LYS A 103 16.29 -10.48 1.49
N ARG A 104 17.45 -9.82 1.47
CA ARG A 104 17.70 -8.60 2.24
C ARG A 104 16.96 -7.43 1.59
N PHE A 105 16.57 -6.45 2.38
CA PHE A 105 15.91 -5.26 1.89
C PHE A 105 16.67 -4.01 2.32
N LYS A 106 16.85 -3.07 1.39
CA LYS A 106 17.43 -1.76 1.64
C LYS A 106 16.34 -0.69 1.57
N ARG A 107 16.34 0.23 2.53
CA ARG A 107 15.44 1.39 2.53
C ARG A 107 15.94 2.46 1.56
N GLN A 108 15.04 2.91 0.68
CA GLN A 108 15.21 4.04 -0.23
C GLN A 108 14.01 4.98 -0.01
N GLY A 109 14.20 6.04 0.77
CA GLY A 109 13.08 6.89 1.21
C GLY A 109 12.09 6.10 2.07
N ASN A 110 10.83 6.03 1.66
CA ASN A 110 9.77 5.26 2.32
C ASN A 110 9.62 3.83 1.80
N ILE A 111 10.39 3.44 0.78
CA ILE A 111 10.31 2.15 0.10
C ILE A 111 11.44 1.22 0.59
N LEU A 112 11.09 -0.04 0.87
CA LEU A 112 12.03 -1.13 1.08
C LEU A 112 12.17 -1.93 -0.22
N CYS A 113 13.32 -1.81 -0.87
CA CYS A 113 13.68 -2.51 -2.10
C CYS A 113 14.46 -3.79 -1.74
N PRO A 114 14.26 -4.92 -2.43
CA PRO A 114 15.18 -6.05 -2.33
C PRO A 114 16.60 -5.61 -2.70
N GLU A 115 17.60 -6.09 -1.97
CA GLU A 115 19.01 -6.01 -2.39
C GLU A 115 19.30 -6.94 -3.58
#